data_AF-G5K3R4-F1
#
_entry.id   AF-G5K3R4-F1
#
_cell.length_a   1.000
_cell.length_b   1.000
_cell.length_c   1.000
_cell.angle_alpha   90.00
_cell.angle_beta   90.00
_cell.angle_gamma   90.00
#
_symmetry.space_group_name_H-M   'P 1'
#
loop_
_entity.id
_entity.type
_entity.pdbx_description
1 polymer ?
#
loop_
_entity_poly.entity_id
_entity_poly.type
_entity_poly.pdbx_seq_one_letter_code
_entity_poly.pdbx_strand_id
1 'polypeptide(L)' 'MLSGDERDPKAIPTSSSHVIITPDTTISITNADRIMGNGTIYEITFVDNPVNIDHHLEIYLKVVA' A
#
# COMPACT_ATOMS: atom_id res chain seq x y z
N MET A 1 4.63 -22.52 -1.01
CA MET A 1 3.22 -22.05 -1.06
C MET A 1 3.02 -21.26 0.21
N LEU A 2 2.58 -20.01 0.11
CA LEU A 2 2.37 -19.17 1.30
C LEU A 2 0.95 -19.41 1.83
N SER A 3 0.82 -19.58 3.15
CA SER A 3 -0.41 -19.85 3.89
C SER A 3 -1.19 -18.59 4.25
N GLY A 4 -0.59 -17.41 4.09
CA GLY A 4 -1.22 -16.12 4.41
C GLY A 4 -1.22 -15.79 5.91
N ASP A 5 -0.51 -16.58 6.72
CA ASP A 5 -0.31 -16.37 8.15
C ASP A 5 1.17 -16.16 8.52
N GLU A 6 2.04 -16.00 7.51
CA GLU A 6 3.45 -15.74 7.70
C GLU A 6 3.66 -14.45 8.50
N ARG A 7 4.45 -14.57 9.56
CA ARG A 7 4.86 -13.41 10.38
C ARG A 7 6.32 -13.13 10.12
N ASP A 8 6.61 -12.05 9.39
CA ASP A 8 7.97 -11.55 9.26
C ASP A 8 8.23 -10.54 10.40
N PRO A 9 9.22 -10.76 11.30
CA PRO A 9 9.59 -9.78 12.32
C PRO A 9 10.20 -8.49 11.74
N LYS A 10 10.53 -8.46 10.44
CA LYS A 10 10.86 -7.25 9.67
C LYS A 10 9.65 -6.62 8.99
N ALA A 11 8.47 -7.25 9.04
CA ALA A 11 7.25 -6.60 8.61
C ALA A 11 7.07 -5.36 9.49
N ILE A 12 7.21 -4.20 8.87
CA ILE A 12 6.97 -2.94 9.55
C ILE A 12 5.49 -2.98 9.94
N PRO A 13 5.12 -2.89 11.23
CA PRO A 13 3.74 -2.71 11.63
C PRO A 13 3.37 -1.25 11.30
N THR A 14 3.37 -0.93 10.02
CA THR A 14 2.85 0.30 9.51
C THR A 14 1.37 0.22 9.78
N SER A 15 0.87 1.08 10.69
CA SER A 15 -0.54 1.17 11.00
C SER A 15 -1.29 1.70 9.77
N SER A 16 -1.56 0.80 8.83
CA SER A 16 -2.30 1.09 7.62
C SER A 16 -3.76 0.86 7.93
N SER A 17 -4.54 1.93 7.80
CA SER A 17 -5.99 1.89 7.97
C SER A 17 -6.69 1.32 6.73
N HIS A 18 -6.08 1.46 5.56
CA HIS A 18 -6.65 1.10 4.27
C HIS A 18 -5.54 0.60 3.33
N VAL A 19 -5.94 -0.21 2.34
CA VAL A 19 -5.10 -0.66 1.23
C VAL A 19 -5.86 -0.40 -0.07
N ILE A 20 -5.19 0.19 -1.05
CA ILE A 20 -5.67 0.29 -2.44
C ILE A 20 -4.92 -0.73 -3.28
N ILE A 21 -5.66 -1.47 -4.09
CA ILE A 21 -5.12 -2.40 -5.09
C ILE A 21 -5.43 -1.82 -6.47
N THR A 22 -4.40 -1.59 -7.28
CA THR A 22 -4.57 -1.10 -8.66
C THR A 22 -3.80 -1.97 -9.65
N PRO A 23 -4.41 -2.35 -10.80
CA PRO A 23 -3.69 -3.06 -11.85
C PRO A 23 -2.73 -2.14 -12.64
N ASP A 24 -2.84 -0.83 -12.45
CA ASP A 24 -1.94 0.12 -13.12
C ASP A 24 -0.60 0.22 -12.37
N THR A 25 0.36 -0.55 -12.86
CA THR A 25 1.75 -0.59 -12.34
C THR A 25 2.66 0.47 -12.95
N THR A 26 2.14 1.30 -13.86
CA THR A 26 2.91 2.38 -14.50
C THR A 26 2.93 3.66 -13.66
N ILE A 27 2.08 3.73 -12.64
CA ILE A 27 1.98 4.88 -11.74
C ILE A 27 3.26 5.00 -10.92
N SER A 28 3.97 6.11 -11.10
CA SER A 28 5.04 6.50 -10.19
C SER A 28 4.44 7.16 -8.95
N ILE A 29 4.27 6.40 -7.89
CA ILE A 29 3.71 6.87 -6.61
C ILE A 29 4.66 6.53 -5.45
N THR A 30 4.76 7.43 -4.50
CA THR A 30 5.68 7.35 -3.36
C THR A 30 4.98 7.72 -2.06
N ASN A 31 5.64 7.51 -0.92
CA ASN A 31 5.13 7.94 0.38
C ASN A 31 5.15 9.47 0.58
N ALA A 32 5.71 10.24 -0.35
CA ALA A 32 5.60 11.69 -0.36
C ALA A 32 4.25 12.18 -0.94
N ASP A 33 3.53 11.29 -1.64
CA ASP A 33 2.25 11.60 -2.27
C ASP A 33 1.07 11.39 -1.30
N ARG A 34 -0.11 11.88 -1.72
CA ARG A 34 -1.37 11.74 -0.98
C ARG A 34 -2.47 11.25 -1.90
N ILE A 35 -3.40 10.47 -1.33
CA ILE A 35 -4.58 9.97 -2.05
C ILE A 35 -5.83 10.63 -1.49
N MET A 36 -6.71 11.08 -2.37
CA MET A 36 -8.05 11.55 -2.01
C MET A 36 -9.08 10.51 -2.42
N GLY A 37 -9.86 10.01 -1.45
CA GLY A 37 -10.93 9.05 -1.67
C GLY A 37 -12.17 9.46 -0.88
N ASN A 38 -13.32 9.59 -1.55
CA ASN A 38 -14.60 9.96 -0.94
C ASN A 38 -14.51 11.20 -0.01
N GLY A 39 -13.74 12.21 -0.43
CA GLY A 39 -13.54 13.45 0.33
C GLY A 39 -12.58 13.33 1.53
N THR A 40 -11.99 12.17 1.79
CA THR A 40 -10.97 11.96 2.82
C THR A 40 -9.58 11.94 2.20
N ILE A 41 -8.60 12.57 2.87
CA ILE A 41 -7.19 12.57 2.47
C ILE A 41 -6.45 11.50 3.26
N TYR A 42 -5.68 10.70 2.53
CA TYR A 42 -4.83 9.66 3.07
C TYR A 42 -3.37 9.93 2.75
N GLU A 43 -2.51 9.72 3.73
CA GLU A 43 -1.06 9.63 3.55
C GLU A 43 -0.69 8.22 3.12
N ILE A 44 0.24 8.12 2.17
CA ILE A 44 0.79 6.84 1.73
C ILE A 44 1.89 6.44 2.69
N THR A 45 1.77 5.25 3.24
CA THR A 45 2.73 4.72 4.20
C THR A 45 3.70 3.73 3.57
N PHE A 46 3.24 2.97 2.56
CA PHE A 46 4.05 2.02 1.82
C PHE A 46 3.42 1.73 0.45
N VAL A 47 4.25 1.44 -0.54
CA VAL A 47 3.84 1.02 -1.89
C VAL A 47 4.57 -0.27 -2.19
N ASP A 48 3.81 -1.33 -2.48
CA ASP A 48 4.35 -2.64 -2.84
C ASP A 48 4.02 -3.01 -4.27
N ASN A 49 4.96 -3.71 -4.90
CA ASN A 49 4.76 -4.48 -6.12
C ASN A 49 4.98 -5.94 -5.72
N PRO A 50 3.90 -6.67 -5.36
CA PRO A 50 4.04 -7.98 -4.76
C PRO A 50 4.89 -8.89 -5.63
N VAL A 51 5.93 -9.47 -5.03
CA VAL A 51 6.91 -10.35 -5.70
C VAL A 51 7.58 -9.75 -6.97
N ASN A 52 7.51 -8.43 -7.18
CA ASN A 52 8.06 -7.70 -8.34
C ASN A 52 7.62 -8.25 -9.71
N ILE A 53 6.35 -8.62 -9.86
CA ILE A 53 5.80 -9.19 -11.11
C ILE A 53 5.00 -8.20 -11.96
N ASP A 54 4.83 -6.97 -11.50
CA ASP A 54 4.15 -5.88 -12.23
C ASP A 54 2.68 -6.19 -12.63
N HIS A 55 2.00 -7.06 -11.89
CA HIS A 55 0.58 -7.37 -12.11
C HIS A 55 -0.36 -6.33 -11.47
N HIS A 56 0.00 -5.83 -10.29
CA HIS A 56 -0.72 -4.80 -9.55
C HIS A 56 0.20 -4.14 -8.52
N LEU A 57 -0.21 -2.97 -8.04
CA LEU A 57 0.38 -2.33 -6.86
C LEU A 57 -0.56 -2.46 -5.65
N GLU A 58 0.04 -2.66 -4.48
CA GLU A 58 -0.63 -2.53 -3.18
C GLU A 58 -0.16 -1.23 -2.50
N ILE A 59 -1.07 -0.30 -2.29
CA ILE A 59 -0.77 1.02 -1.73
C ILE A 59 -1.40 1.13 -0.36
N TYR A 60 -0.55 1.22 0.66
CA TYR A 60 -0.91 1.23 2.06
C TYR A 60 -1.11 2.66 2.57
N LEU A 61 -2.19 2.89 3.31
CA LEU A 61 -2.68 4.23 3.62
C LEU A 61 -3.01 4.46 5.09
N LYS A 62 -2.75 5.69 5.55
CA LYS A 62 -3.18 6.22 6.85
C LYS A 62 -4.07 7.44 6.66
N VAL A 63 -5.22 7.48 7.34
CA VAL A 63 -6.09 8.67 7.38
C VAL A 63 -5.33 9.84 8.02
N VAL A 64 -5.38 11.01 7.37
CA VAL A 64 -4.96 12.27 7.98
C VAL A 64 -6.15 12.85 8.72
N ALA A 65 -6.05 12.96 10.04
CA ALA A 65 -7.04 13.64 10.89
C ALA A 65 -6.74 15.13 10.99
#